data_AF-A0A8H4EKU7-F1
#
_entry.id   AF-A0A8H4EKU7-F1
#
_cell.length_a   1.000
_cell.length_b   1.000
_cell.length_c   1.000
_cell.angle_alpha   90.00
_cell.angle_beta   90.00
_cell.angle_gamma   90.00
#
_symmetry.space_group_name_H-M   'P 1'
#
loop_
_entity.id
_entity.type
_entity.pdbx_description
1 polymer ?
#
loop_
_entity_poly.entity_id
_entity_poly.type
_entity_poly.pdbx_seq_one_letter_code
_entity_poly.pdbx_strand_id
1 'polypeptide(L)'
;MSTYSSNIENEESDFANIVYNYDWSSTLLGPMESWDISLKNAVNLCLKSTFPIAIAIFPCWIIVHNKAWKQVLKGKHPHVIGKQSKEIFPEAYEIFTSGYENVRITGKGTFKTDQLLELQRDGYAEEAYFSYSYNPIFKSDNSVCAIFILAQETTQNVLNTRRLKTLDELSRRISEAKSLENTCNVITKVLSDNNADIPYALIYFIEHKLNTAFESLIARLIATTFDYDDEKGWLFPDYIPESPKIIDLAKDVNKCYNTNPELNFLECDSWPIHSLMKKAKIYRLY
;
A
#
# COMPACT_ATOMS: atom_id res chain seq x y z
N MET A 1 -16.83 3.80 -32.38
CA MET A 1 -15.64 3.05 -31.90
C MET A 1 -14.30 3.72 -32.27
N SER A 2 -14.23 4.77 -33.12
CA SER A 2 -12.94 5.34 -33.54
C SER A 2 -12.45 6.59 -32.79
N THR A 3 -13.22 7.15 -31.86
CA THR A 3 -12.83 8.38 -31.10
C THR A 3 -12.17 8.10 -29.75
N TYR A 4 -12.34 6.88 -29.20
CA TYR A 4 -11.68 6.48 -27.96
C TYR A 4 -10.24 6.02 -28.19
N SER A 5 -9.96 5.31 -29.29
CA SER A 5 -8.59 4.91 -29.66
C SER A 5 -7.70 6.11 -30.04
N SER A 6 -8.26 7.15 -30.68
CA SER A 6 -7.49 8.33 -31.09
C SER A 6 -7.02 9.21 -29.91
N ASN A 7 -7.75 9.19 -28.78
CA ASN A 7 -7.35 9.94 -27.59
C ASN A 7 -6.25 9.21 -26.77
N ILE A 8 -6.23 7.88 -26.81
CA ILE A 8 -5.21 7.07 -26.13
C ILE A 8 -3.86 7.16 -26.86
N GLU A 9 -3.87 7.10 -28.20
CA GLU A 9 -2.65 7.29 -29.01
C GLU A 9 -2.06 8.70 -28.88
N ASN A 10 -2.92 9.73 -28.74
CA ASN A 10 -2.47 11.11 -28.58
C ASN A 10 -1.74 11.34 -27.24
N GLU A 11 -2.17 10.70 -26.14
CA GLU A 11 -1.47 10.84 -24.86
C GLU A 11 -0.24 9.93 -24.72
N GLU A 12 -0.17 8.78 -25.40
CA GLU A 12 1.05 7.94 -25.46
C GLU A 12 2.17 8.65 -26.21
N SER A 13 1.83 9.29 -27.34
CA SER A 13 2.72 10.17 -28.10
C SER A 13 3.26 11.31 -27.23
N ASP A 14 2.42 11.88 -26.37
CA ASP A 14 2.77 13.06 -25.57
C ASP A 14 3.90 12.78 -24.56
N PHE A 15 3.82 11.70 -23.77
CA PHE A 15 4.85 11.45 -22.75
C PHE A 15 6.21 11.05 -23.34
N ALA A 16 6.23 10.23 -24.39
CA ALA A 16 7.47 9.90 -25.08
C ALA A 16 8.11 11.15 -25.68
N ASN A 17 7.31 12.06 -26.25
CA ASN A 17 7.80 13.34 -26.75
C ASN A 17 8.38 14.22 -25.63
N ILE A 18 7.81 14.22 -24.43
CA ILE A 18 8.41 14.94 -23.28
C ILE A 18 9.80 14.39 -22.98
N VAL A 19 9.99 13.06 -22.99
CA VAL A 19 11.30 12.44 -22.73
C VAL A 19 12.30 12.73 -23.85
N TYR A 20 11.89 12.67 -25.11
CA TYR A 20 12.77 12.96 -26.25
C TYR A 20 13.17 14.45 -26.34
N ASN A 21 12.29 15.36 -25.95
CA ASN A 21 12.54 16.80 -25.99
C ASN A 21 13.07 17.37 -24.66
N TYR A 22 13.26 16.54 -23.63
CA TYR A 22 13.87 16.96 -22.37
C TYR A 22 15.32 17.38 -22.60
N ASP A 23 15.76 18.47 -21.96
CA ASP A 23 17.14 18.94 -22.05
C ASP A 23 18.08 18.04 -21.22
N TRP A 24 18.48 16.91 -21.81
CA TRP A 24 19.41 15.97 -21.20
C TRP A 24 20.83 16.54 -21.03
N SER A 25 21.17 17.60 -21.76
CA SER A 25 22.47 18.28 -21.63
C SER A 25 22.64 18.97 -20.27
N SER A 26 21.52 19.29 -19.60
CA SER A 26 21.49 19.78 -18.22
C SER A 26 21.82 18.71 -17.17
N THR A 27 21.88 17.43 -17.56
CA THR A 27 22.14 16.28 -16.69
C THR A 27 23.54 15.71 -16.91
N LEU A 28 24.00 14.83 -16.00
CA LEU A 28 25.26 14.11 -16.15
C LEU A 28 25.27 13.08 -17.30
N LEU A 29 24.12 12.79 -17.93
CA LEU A 29 24.07 11.95 -19.12
C LEU A 29 24.55 12.67 -20.38
N GLY A 30 24.51 14.01 -20.37
CA GLY A 30 24.71 14.80 -21.57
C GLY A 30 23.58 14.64 -22.60
N PRO A 31 23.70 15.29 -23.76
CA PRO A 31 22.69 15.26 -24.81
C PRO A 31 22.47 13.84 -25.33
N MET A 32 21.21 13.52 -25.69
CA MET A 32 20.79 12.16 -26.08
C MET A 32 21.59 11.65 -27.29
N GLU A 33 22.07 12.53 -28.16
CA GLU A 33 22.94 12.23 -29.31
C GLU A 33 24.24 11.53 -28.90
N SER A 34 24.79 11.86 -27.73
CA SER A 34 26.03 11.26 -27.22
C SER A 34 25.83 9.92 -26.49
N TRP A 35 24.58 9.50 -26.25
CA TRP A 35 24.33 8.25 -25.55
C TRP A 35 24.75 7.04 -26.39
N ASP A 36 25.21 6.00 -25.68
CA ASP A 36 25.51 4.70 -26.27
C ASP A 36 24.27 4.11 -26.98
N ILE A 37 24.50 3.41 -28.09
CA ILE A 37 23.41 2.87 -28.92
C ILE A 37 22.54 1.85 -28.14
N SER A 38 23.14 1.06 -27.25
CA SER A 38 22.40 0.13 -26.41
C SER A 38 21.45 0.84 -25.46
N LEU A 39 21.88 1.98 -24.89
CA LEU A 39 21.05 2.80 -24.02
C LEU A 39 19.90 3.44 -24.80
N LYS A 40 20.17 4.01 -25.98
CA LYS A 40 19.13 4.57 -26.86
C LYS A 40 18.06 3.54 -27.22
N ASN A 41 18.50 2.33 -27.58
CA ASN A 41 17.60 1.23 -27.93
C ASN A 41 16.75 0.79 -26.72
N ALA A 42 17.36 0.67 -25.54
CA ALA A 42 16.66 0.33 -24.32
C ALA A 42 15.63 1.40 -23.92
N VAL A 43 15.98 2.69 -24.02
CA VAL A 43 15.06 3.80 -23.75
C VAL A 43 13.89 3.80 -24.72
N ASN A 44 14.14 3.61 -26.02
CA ASN A 44 13.09 3.49 -27.02
C ASN A 44 12.16 2.29 -26.74
N LEU A 45 12.70 1.14 -26.31
CA LEU A 45 11.89 0.00 -25.87
C LEU A 45 11.06 0.33 -24.62
N CYS A 46 11.67 0.97 -23.62
CA CYS A 46 10.99 1.40 -22.40
C CYS A 46 9.79 2.30 -22.73
N LEU A 47 10.00 3.35 -23.53
CA LEU A 47 8.96 4.33 -23.88
C LEU A 47 7.81 3.73 -24.68
N LYS A 48 8.07 2.69 -25.49
CA LYS A 48 7.04 1.99 -26.30
C LYS A 48 6.33 0.86 -25.55
N SER A 49 6.82 0.47 -24.38
CA SER A 49 6.23 -0.61 -23.60
C SER A 49 4.97 -0.14 -22.88
N THR A 50 3.97 -1.02 -22.80
CA THR A 50 2.78 -0.84 -21.96
C THR A 50 2.97 -1.34 -20.53
N PHE A 51 4.03 -2.13 -20.27
CA PHE A 51 4.42 -2.48 -18.92
C PHE A 51 5.07 -1.28 -18.23
N PRO A 52 4.91 -1.11 -16.91
CA PRO A 52 5.61 -0.06 -16.17
C PRO A 52 7.11 -0.36 -16.19
N ILE A 53 7.86 0.50 -16.86
CA ILE A 53 9.31 0.35 -17.00
C ILE A 53 10.02 1.66 -16.68
N ALA A 54 11.13 1.54 -15.96
CA ALA A 54 12.13 2.58 -15.76
C ALA A 54 13.52 2.06 -16.13
N ILE A 55 14.43 2.98 -16.43
CA ILE A 55 15.85 2.74 -16.68
C ILE A 55 16.63 3.62 -15.72
N ALA A 56 17.44 3.01 -14.85
CA ALA A 56 18.35 3.71 -13.96
C ALA A 56 19.75 3.75 -14.58
N ILE A 57 20.25 4.94 -14.90
CA ILE A 57 21.46 5.13 -15.70
C ILE A 57 22.63 5.55 -14.82
N PHE A 58 23.73 4.79 -14.88
CA PHE A 58 24.98 5.03 -14.15
C PHE A 58 25.72 6.26 -14.73
N PRO A 59 26.49 7.07 -13.96
CA PRO A 59 26.97 6.85 -12.59
C PRO A 59 26.06 7.32 -11.45
N CYS A 60 25.04 8.12 -11.73
CA CYS A 60 24.23 8.76 -10.68
C CYS A 60 22.80 8.22 -10.59
N TRP A 61 22.52 7.09 -11.24
CA TRP A 61 21.21 6.43 -11.28
C TRP A 61 20.08 7.39 -11.68
N ILE A 62 20.31 8.12 -12.77
CA ILE A 62 19.29 8.99 -13.39
C ILE A 62 18.18 8.12 -13.94
N ILE A 63 16.94 8.47 -13.64
CA ILE A 63 15.76 7.69 -14.03
C ILE A 63 15.16 8.24 -15.31
N VAL A 64 15.07 7.37 -16.32
CA VAL A 64 14.19 7.52 -17.49
C VAL A 64 13.07 6.51 -17.33
N HIS A 65 11.81 6.88 -17.54
CA HIS A 65 10.71 5.94 -17.41
C HIS A 65 9.66 6.16 -18.50
N ASN A 66 8.74 5.22 -18.65
CA ASN A 66 7.59 5.37 -19.53
C ASN A 66 6.36 5.90 -18.79
N LYS A 67 5.28 6.15 -19.54
CA LYS A 67 4.00 6.63 -18.99
C LYS A 67 3.42 5.65 -17.96
N ALA A 68 3.50 4.35 -18.23
CA ALA A 68 2.96 3.31 -17.35
C ALA A 68 3.62 3.33 -15.95
N TRP A 69 4.88 3.76 -15.85
CA TRP A 69 5.57 3.94 -14.57
C TRP A 69 4.93 4.98 -13.65
N LYS A 70 4.02 5.84 -14.15
CA LYS A 70 3.25 6.78 -13.32
C LYS A 70 2.55 6.09 -12.15
N GLN A 71 2.09 4.85 -12.31
CA GLN A 71 1.45 4.10 -11.22
C GLN A 71 2.41 3.82 -10.05
N VAL A 72 3.71 3.66 -10.33
CA VAL A 72 4.76 3.48 -9.31
C VAL A 72 5.04 4.81 -8.61
N LEU A 73 5.02 5.92 -9.36
CA LEU A 73 5.32 7.26 -8.84
C LEU A 73 4.15 7.91 -8.07
N LYS A 74 2.90 7.60 -8.44
CA LYS A 74 1.67 8.27 -7.98
C LYS A 74 1.85 9.81 -7.98
N GLY A 75 1.57 10.50 -6.88
CA GLY A 75 1.68 11.95 -6.75
C GLY A 75 3.05 12.57 -7.01
N LYS A 76 4.12 11.77 -7.18
CA LYS A 76 5.45 12.28 -7.59
C LYS A 76 5.50 12.67 -9.08
N HIS A 77 4.62 12.13 -9.92
CA HIS A 77 4.55 12.45 -11.36
C HIS A 77 3.90 13.84 -11.60
N PRO A 78 4.34 14.65 -12.59
CA PRO A 78 5.40 14.42 -13.59
C PRO A 78 6.80 14.94 -13.20
N HIS A 79 6.97 15.51 -12.01
CA HIS A 79 8.14 16.32 -11.61
C HIS A 79 9.46 15.53 -11.39
N VAL A 80 9.64 14.38 -12.03
CA VAL A 80 10.71 13.41 -11.76
C VAL A 80 11.54 13.01 -12.98
N ILE A 81 11.18 13.49 -14.18
CA ILE A 81 11.94 13.21 -15.40
C ILE A 81 13.38 13.74 -15.25
N GLY A 82 14.37 12.90 -15.55
CA GLY A 82 15.79 13.27 -15.52
C GLY A 82 16.38 13.38 -14.12
N LYS A 83 15.61 13.10 -13.06
CA LYS A 83 16.10 13.12 -11.67
C LYS A 83 16.82 11.84 -11.29
N GLN A 84 17.67 11.93 -10.29
CA GLN A 84 18.33 10.77 -9.70
C GLN A 84 17.36 9.94 -8.87
N SER A 85 17.58 8.63 -8.79
CA SER A 85 16.79 7.73 -7.93
C SER A 85 16.71 8.24 -6.47
N LYS A 86 17.79 8.85 -5.95
CA LYS A 86 17.85 9.45 -4.61
C LYS A 86 16.86 10.59 -4.40
N GLU A 87 16.62 11.40 -5.43
CA GLU A 87 15.70 12.53 -5.36
C GLU A 87 14.24 12.07 -5.47
N ILE A 88 14.01 10.96 -6.19
CA ILE A 88 12.66 10.45 -6.45
C ILE A 88 12.18 9.59 -5.27
N PHE A 89 13.04 8.71 -4.76
CA PHE A 89 12.72 7.78 -3.68
C PHE A 89 13.78 7.83 -2.58
N PRO A 90 13.95 8.98 -1.89
CA PRO A 90 14.92 9.08 -0.79
C PRO A 90 14.69 8.02 0.30
N GLU A 91 13.44 7.65 0.54
CA GLU A 91 13.01 6.66 1.54
C GLU A 91 13.46 5.23 1.22
N ALA A 92 13.60 4.87 -0.06
CA ALA A 92 13.95 3.52 -0.51
C ALA A 92 15.29 3.48 -1.26
N TYR A 93 16.03 4.59 -1.25
CA TYR A 93 17.22 4.77 -2.09
C TYR A 93 18.27 3.68 -1.86
N GLU A 94 18.60 3.38 -0.60
CA GLU A 94 19.62 2.38 -0.25
C GLU A 94 19.25 0.98 -0.75
N ILE A 95 17.97 0.62 -0.67
CA ILE A 95 17.44 -0.67 -1.16
C ILE A 95 17.60 -0.73 -2.68
N PHE A 96 17.23 0.33 -3.39
CA PHE A 96 17.33 0.41 -4.84
C PHE A 96 18.77 0.38 -5.32
N THR A 97 19.65 1.23 -4.78
CA THR A 97 21.05 1.28 -5.21
C THR A 97 21.80 0.02 -4.90
N SER A 98 21.52 -0.65 -3.78
CA SER A 98 22.15 -1.94 -3.46
C SER A 98 21.84 -2.98 -4.54
N GLY A 99 20.60 -3.02 -5.02
CA GLY A 99 20.21 -3.89 -6.13
C GLY A 99 20.80 -3.45 -7.47
N TYR A 100 20.83 -2.14 -7.77
CA TYR A 100 21.44 -1.63 -9.00
C TYR A 100 22.93 -1.94 -9.07
N GLU A 101 23.67 -1.68 -7.99
CA GLU A 101 25.10 -1.97 -7.89
C GLU A 101 25.39 -3.47 -7.99
N ASN A 102 24.56 -4.31 -7.36
CA ASN A 102 24.71 -5.76 -7.48
C ASN A 102 24.61 -6.22 -8.94
N VAL A 103 23.59 -5.76 -9.67
CA VAL A 103 23.43 -6.09 -11.10
C VAL A 103 24.56 -5.48 -11.94
N ARG A 104 25.00 -4.25 -11.64
CA ARG A 104 26.09 -3.57 -12.35
C ARG A 104 27.43 -4.31 -12.20
N ILE A 105 27.74 -4.78 -10.99
CA ILE A 105 28.99 -5.49 -10.68
C ILE A 105 28.96 -6.92 -11.23
N THR A 106 27.84 -7.62 -11.09
CA THR A 106 27.76 -9.04 -11.47
C THR A 106 27.40 -9.27 -12.93
N GLY A 107 26.79 -8.29 -13.60
CA GLY A 107 26.22 -8.44 -14.93
C GLY A 107 25.04 -9.42 -14.99
N LYS A 108 24.42 -9.77 -13.85
CA LYS A 108 23.32 -10.75 -13.78
C LYS A 108 22.03 -10.08 -13.35
N GLY A 109 20.94 -10.37 -14.07
CA GLY A 109 19.61 -9.88 -13.70
C GLY A 109 19.11 -10.49 -12.39
N THR A 110 18.21 -9.77 -11.72
CA THR A 110 17.53 -10.22 -10.49
C THR A 110 16.02 -10.03 -10.60
N PHE A 111 15.27 -10.80 -9.81
CA PHE A 111 13.83 -10.70 -9.69
C PHE A 111 13.40 -10.83 -8.23
N LYS A 112 12.41 -10.04 -7.83
CA LYS A 112 11.78 -10.08 -6.51
C LYS A 112 10.27 -10.16 -6.70
N THR A 113 9.63 -10.99 -5.91
CA THR A 113 8.18 -11.18 -5.90
C THR A 113 7.61 -10.58 -4.63
N ASP A 114 6.54 -9.79 -4.76
CA ASP A 114 5.77 -9.23 -3.65
C ASP A 114 6.65 -8.62 -2.54
N GLN A 115 7.67 -7.86 -2.96
CA GLN A 115 8.56 -7.18 -2.04
C GLN A 115 7.85 -5.96 -1.45
N LEU A 116 7.81 -5.89 -0.12
CA LEU A 116 7.36 -4.71 0.59
C LEU A 116 8.35 -3.55 0.39
N LEU A 117 7.84 -2.40 -0.01
CA LEU A 117 8.53 -1.13 -0.06
C LEU A 117 7.67 -0.09 0.66
N GLU A 118 8.25 0.58 1.65
CA GLU A 118 7.64 1.74 2.30
C GLU A 118 7.93 2.96 1.44
N LEU A 119 6.89 3.52 0.82
CA LEU A 119 7.03 4.64 -0.11
C LEU A 119 6.29 5.87 0.40
N GLN A 120 6.90 7.04 0.26
CA GLN A 120 6.25 8.32 0.57
C GLN A 120 5.55 8.84 -0.69
N ARG A 121 4.25 8.58 -0.83
CA ARG A 121 3.45 8.97 -2.01
C ARG A 121 2.16 9.61 -1.54
N ASP A 122 1.65 10.59 -2.29
CA ASP A 122 0.37 11.26 -2.00
C ASP A 122 0.25 11.87 -0.58
N GLY A 123 1.38 12.24 0.04
CA GLY A 123 1.44 12.94 1.33
C GLY A 123 1.53 12.04 2.57
N TYR A 124 1.63 10.72 2.41
CA TYR A 124 1.73 9.78 3.53
C TYR A 124 2.67 8.59 3.23
N ALA A 125 3.07 7.89 4.28
CA ALA A 125 3.82 6.65 4.19
C ALA A 125 2.88 5.51 3.77
N GLU A 126 3.17 4.85 2.65
CA GLU A 126 2.35 3.78 2.11
C GLU A 126 3.08 2.43 2.17
N GLU A 127 2.39 1.41 2.69
CA GLU A 127 2.74 0.00 2.52
C GLU A 127 2.45 -0.41 1.07
N ALA A 128 3.48 -0.57 0.25
CA ALA A 128 3.32 -0.95 -1.15
C ALA A 128 4.13 -2.20 -1.50
N TYR A 129 3.50 -3.14 -2.21
CA TYR A 129 4.15 -4.38 -2.62
C TYR A 129 4.45 -4.35 -4.11
N PHE A 130 5.65 -4.79 -4.49
CA PHE A 130 6.07 -4.84 -5.88
C PHE A 130 6.71 -6.17 -6.25
N SER A 131 6.29 -6.69 -7.40
CA SER A 131 7.07 -7.69 -8.12
C SER A 131 7.88 -6.97 -9.20
N TYR A 132 9.21 -7.08 -9.14
CA TYR A 132 10.09 -6.32 -10.03
C TYR A 132 11.37 -7.07 -10.40
N SER A 133 11.92 -6.71 -11.56
CA SER A 133 13.21 -7.19 -12.04
C SER A 133 14.19 -6.04 -12.27
N TYR A 134 15.47 -6.34 -12.04
CA TYR A 134 16.59 -5.51 -12.47
C TYR A 134 17.39 -6.26 -13.51
N ASN A 135 17.52 -5.71 -14.72
CA ASN A 135 18.23 -6.34 -15.82
C ASN A 135 19.35 -5.43 -16.32
N PRO A 136 20.57 -5.92 -16.52
CA PRO A 136 21.68 -5.10 -16.98
C PRO A 136 21.49 -4.66 -18.43
N ILE A 137 21.80 -3.40 -18.72
CA ILE A 137 22.00 -2.89 -20.08
C ILE A 137 23.51 -2.73 -20.28
N PHE A 138 24.04 -3.46 -21.26
CA PHE A 138 25.47 -3.47 -21.57
C PHE A 138 25.83 -2.48 -22.67
N LYS A 139 26.99 -1.85 -22.55
CA LYS A 139 27.67 -1.18 -23.67
C LYS A 139 28.43 -2.20 -24.53
N SER A 140 28.99 -1.72 -25.63
CA SER A 140 29.84 -2.50 -26.53
C SER A 140 31.12 -3.04 -25.87
N ASP A 141 31.60 -2.41 -24.78
CA ASP A 141 32.75 -2.85 -23.99
C ASP A 141 32.40 -3.87 -22.88
N ASN A 142 31.18 -4.42 -22.91
CA ASN A 142 30.61 -5.30 -21.89
C ASN A 142 30.46 -4.68 -20.48
N SER A 143 30.68 -3.38 -20.31
CA SER A 143 30.34 -2.70 -19.06
C SER A 143 28.82 -2.45 -18.96
N VAL A 144 28.26 -2.56 -17.75
CA VAL A 144 26.86 -2.21 -17.50
C VAL A 144 26.72 -0.70 -17.39
N CYS A 145 25.94 -0.07 -18.27
CA CYS A 145 25.69 1.37 -18.26
C CYS A 145 24.40 1.78 -17.56
N ALA A 146 23.43 0.88 -17.49
CA ALA A 146 22.13 1.15 -16.92
C ALA A 146 21.45 -0.13 -16.47
N ILE A 147 20.43 0.02 -15.63
CA ILE A 147 19.57 -1.06 -15.16
C ILE A 147 18.19 -0.85 -15.77
N PHE A 148 17.71 -1.84 -16.52
CA PHE A 148 16.35 -1.91 -17.00
C PHE A 148 15.45 -2.50 -15.89
N ILE A 149 14.50 -1.71 -15.44
CA ILE A 149 13.62 -2.00 -14.32
C ILE A 149 12.21 -2.20 -14.85
N LEU A 150 11.67 -3.40 -14.65
CA LEU A 150 10.24 -3.66 -14.83
C LEU A 150 9.66 -3.90 -13.43
N ALA A 151 8.66 -3.11 -13.05
CA ALA A 151 8.01 -3.25 -11.74
C ALA A 151 6.50 -3.20 -11.89
N GLN A 152 5.84 -4.13 -11.22
CA GLN A 152 4.39 -4.18 -11.13
C GLN A 152 4.01 -4.08 -9.66
N GLU A 153 3.15 -3.12 -9.34
CA GLU A 153 2.57 -3.03 -8.01
C GLU A 153 1.59 -4.19 -7.82
N THR A 154 1.82 -4.99 -6.77
CA THR A 154 1.04 -6.17 -6.39
C THR A 154 0.33 -5.97 -5.04
N THR A 155 0.34 -4.75 -4.50
CA THR A 155 -0.29 -4.38 -3.21
C THR A 155 -1.69 -4.97 -3.07
N GLN A 156 -2.59 -4.73 -4.02
CA GLN A 156 -3.97 -5.22 -3.92
C GLN A 156 -4.06 -6.75 -3.89
N ASN A 157 -3.16 -7.47 -4.57
CA ASN A 157 -3.14 -8.93 -4.57
C ASN A 157 -2.69 -9.46 -3.21
N VAL A 158 -1.64 -8.86 -2.64
CA VAL A 158 -1.14 -9.21 -1.31
C VAL A 158 -2.20 -8.94 -0.26
N LEU A 159 -2.79 -7.73 -0.26
CA LEU A 159 -3.88 -7.35 0.65
C LEU A 159 -5.09 -8.29 0.53
N ASN A 160 -5.54 -8.58 -0.68
CA ASN A 160 -6.66 -9.51 -0.89
C ASN A 160 -6.35 -10.91 -0.36
N THR A 161 -5.11 -11.39 -0.56
CA THR A 161 -4.67 -12.69 -0.06
C THR A 161 -4.67 -12.73 1.47
N ARG A 162 -4.13 -11.69 2.13
CA ARG A 162 -4.17 -11.57 3.61
C ARG A 162 -5.60 -11.54 4.15
N ARG A 163 -6.47 -10.75 3.53
CA ARG A 163 -7.88 -10.61 3.93
C ARG A 163 -8.68 -11.90 3.73
N LEU A 164 -8.52 -12.57 2.58
CA LEU A 164 -9.18 -13.86 2.33
C LEU A 164 -8.70 -14.93 3.30
N LYS A 165 -7.40 -14.99 3.61
CA LYS A 165 -6.86 -15.90 4.62
C LYS A 165 -7.46 -15.64 6.00
N THR A 166 -7.64 -14.36 6.37
CA THR A 166 -8.27 -13.98 7.65
C THR A 166 -9.74 -14.41 7.69
N LEU A 167 -10.49 -14.18 6.62
CA LEU A 167 -11.91 -14.57 6.52
C LEU A 167 -12.11 -16.08 6.54
N ASP A 168 -11.25 -16.83 5.86
CA ASP A 168 -11.25 -18.30 5.89
C ASP A 168 -11.02 -18.83 7.31
N GLU A 169 -10.01 -18.29 8.00
CA GLU A 169 -9.69 -18.72 9.36
C GLU A 169 -10.78 -18.33 10.38
N LEU A 170 -11.40 -17.16 10.22
CA LEU A 170 -12.58 -16.78 11.02
C LEU A 170 -13.73 -17.77 10.80
N SER A 171 -14.04 -18.08 9.54
CA SER A 171 -15.14 -19.00 9.20
C SER A 171 -14.91 -20.39 9.79
N ARG A 172 -13.67 -20.88 9.73
CA ARG A 172 -13.28 -22.17 10.28
C ARG A 172 -13.41 -22.20 11.81
N ARG A 173 -12.80 -21.25 12.52
CA ARG A 173 -12.74 -21.28 14.00
C ARG A 173 -14.05 -20.89 14.68
N ILE A 174 -14.84 -19.99 14.09
CA ILE A 174 -16.14 -19.59 14.69
C ILE A 174 -17.12 -20.75 14.70
N SER A 175 -17.06 -21.64 13.70
CA SER A 175 -17.94 -22.82 13.63
C SER A 175 -17.80 -23.78 14.82
N GLU A 176 -16.67 -23.70 15.53
CA GLU A 176 -16.36 -24.55 16.69
C GLU A 176 -16.73 -23.87 18.04
N ALA A 177 -17.14 -22.60 18.02
CA ALA A 177 -17.38 -21.82 19.23
C ALA A 177 -18.72 -22.20 19.90
N LYS A 178 -18.70 -22.32 21.24
CA LYS A 178 -19.83 -22.82 22.05
C LYS A 178 -20.57 -21.74 22.85
N SER A 179 -20.08 -20.50 22.85
CA SER A 179 -20.68 -19.36 23.53
C SER A 179 -20.29 -18.06 22.84
N LEU A 180 -21.08 -17.00 23.05
CA LEU A 180 -20.83 -15.69 22.47
C LEU A 180 -19.48 -15.11 22.90
N GLU A 181 -19.12 -15.23 24.18
CA GLU A 181 -17.82 -14.80 24.71
C GLU A 181 -16.66 -15.58 24.08
N ASN A 182 -16.80 -16.91 23.94
CA ASN A 182 -15.81 -17.72 23.25
C ASN A 182 -15.69 -17.33 21.77
N THR A 183 -16.80 -17.01 21.10
CA THR A 183 -16.78 -16.48 19.73
C THR A 183 -15.99 -15.17 19.65
N CYS A 184 -16.19 -14.23 20.58
CA CYS A 184 -15.45 -12.97 20.61
C CYS A 184 -13.94 -13.18 20.79
N ASN A 185 -13.53 -14.07 21.69
CA ASN A 185 -12.11 -14.40 21.89
C ASN A 185 -11.49 -15.08 20.65
N VAL A 186 -12.25 -15.97 19.99
CA VAL A 186 -11.81 -16.58 18.73
C VAL A 186 -11.63 -15.52 17.65
N ILE A 187 -12.59 -14.60 17.50
CA ILE A 187 -12.51 -13.50 16.53
C ILE A 187 -11.24 -12.68 16.79
N THR A 188 -11.06 -12.14 18.00
CA THR A 188 -9.91 -11.27 18.26
C THR A 188 -8.59 -12.02 18.14
N LYS A 189 -8.55 -13.31 18.45
CA LYS A 189 -7.35 -14.13 18.21
C LYS A 189 -7.01 -14.22 16.72
N VAL A 190 -7.98 -14.51 15.86
CA VAL A 190 -7.75 -14.56 14.40
C VAL A 190 -7.36 -13.19 13.85
N LEU A 191 -7.98 -12.11 14.33
CA LEU A 191 -7.60 -10.75 13.93
C LEU A 191 -6.17 -10.40 14.36
N SER A 192 -5.72 -10.84 15.55
CA SER A 192 -4.35 -10.60 16.03
C SER A 192 -3.28 -11.28 15.16
N ASP A 193 -3.64 -12.38 14.48
CA ASP A 193 -2.74 -13.07 13.54
C ASP A 193 -2.55 -12.26 12.22
N ASN A 194 -3.34 -11.20 11.98
CA ASN A 194 -3.22 -10.28 10.84
C ASN A 194 -3.02 -8.81 11.29
N ASN A 195 -2.01 -8.59 12.15
CA ASN A 195 -1.70 -7.26 12.69
C ASN A 195 -1.33 -6.20 11.63
N ALA A 196 -0.91 -6.63 10.43
CA ALA A 196 -0.58 -5.71 9.34
C ALA A 196 -1.81 -5.02 8.75
N ASP A 197 -2.92 -5.75 8.58
CA ASP A 197 -4.18 -5.16 8.10
C ASP A 197 -5.07 -4.65 9.26
N ILE A 198 -4.96 -5.29 10.43
CA ILE A 198 -5.82 -5.07 11.59
C ILE A 198 -4.94 -4.86 12.82
N PRO A 199 -4.43 -3.64 13.04
CA PRO A 199 -3.53 -3.34 14.15
C PRO A 199 -4.13 -3.63 15.53
N TYR A 200 -5.45 -3.51 15.68
CA TYR A 200 -6.14 -3.94 16.89
C TYR A 200 -7.65 -4.15 16.72
N ALA A 201 -8.30 -4.80 17.67
CA ALA A 201 -9.76 -4.81 17.77
C ALA A 201 -10.21 -4.82 19.23
N LEU A 202 -11.37 -4.22 19.49
CA LEU A 202 -12.04 -4.20 20.79
C LEU A 202 -13.49 -4.61 20.60
N ILE A 203 -13.94 -5.64 21.32
CA ILE A 203 -15.31 -6.14 21.27
C ILE A 203 -15.98 -5.89 22.61
N TYR A 204 -17.03 -5.07 22.61
CA TYR A 204 -17.81 -4.75 23.79
C TYR A 204 -19.19 -5.42 23.74
N PHE A 205 -19.69 -5.90 24.88
CA PHE A 205 -21.12 -6.23 25.03
C PHE A 205 -21.85 -5.08 25.72
N ILE A 206 -23.01 -4.75 25.16
CA ILE A 206 -23.90 -3.74 25.72
C ILE A 206 -24.87 -4.44 26.68
N GLU A 207 -24.90 -3.97 27.92
CA GLU A 207 -25.75 -4.47 28.99
C GLU A 207 -26.70 -3.35 29.45
N HIS A 208 -27.98 -3.70 29.63
CA HIS A 208 -28.95 -2.80 30.26
C HIS A 208 -28.88 -2.96 31.77
N LYS A 209 -28.57 -1.88 32.49
CA LYS A 209 -28.64 -1.86 33.95
C LYS A 209 -30.00 -1.29 34.37
N LEU A 210 -30.92 -2.17 34.73
CA LEU A 210 -32.18 -1.79 35.37
C LEU A 210 -31.91 -1.36 36.82
N ASN A 211 -31.72 -0.07 37.05
CA ASN A 211 -31.79 0.51 38.39
C ASN A 211 -32.95 1.52 38.45
N THR A 212 -33.66 1.55 39.58
CA THR A 212 -35.01 2.09 39.81
C THR A 212 -35.22 3.61 39.63
N ALA A 213 -34.39 4.32 38.86
CA ALA A 213 -34.63 5.72 38.51
C ALA A 213 -34.14 6.13 37.11
N PHE A 214 -33.19 5.43 36.49
CA PHE A 214 -32.68 5.74 35.15
C PHE A 214 -32.15 4.46 34.48
N GLU A 215 -32.52 4.22 33.22
CA GLU A 215 -31.89 3.18 32.39
C GLU A 215 -30.45 3.61 32.08
N SER A 216 -29.46 2.90 32.62
CA SER A 216 -28.06 3.09 32.26
C SER A 216 -27.65 2.01 31.27
N LEU A 217 -27.13 2.44 30.12
CA LEU A 217 -26.63 1.58 29.05
C LEU A 217 -25.11 1.49 29.20
N ILE A 218 -24.58 0.30 29.47
CA ILE A 218 -23.16 0.09 29.76
C ILE A 218 -22.57 -0.83 28.71
N ALA A 219 -21.40 -0.48 28.15
CA ALA A 219 -20.62 -1.37 27.30
C ALA A 219 -19.43 -1.94 28.08
N ARG A 220 -19.32 -3.27 28.18
CA ARG A 220 -18.21 -3.96 28.84
C ARG A 220 -17.30 -4.60 27.79
N LEU A 221 -16.00 -4.35 27.87
CA LEU A 221 -15.03 -4.99 26.99
C LEU A 221 -15.00 -6.49 27.29
N ILE A 222 -15.13 -7.31 26.25
CA ILE A 222 -15.19 -8.78 26.33
C ILE A 222 -13.95 -9.41 25.73
N ALA A 223 -13.50 -8.91 24.59
CA ALA A 223 -12.34 -9.44 23.91
C ALA A 223 -11.56 -8.32 23.22
N THR A 224 -10.26 -8.50 23.13
CA THR A 224 -9.36 -7.63 22.36
C THR A 224 -8.24 -8.44 21.71
N THR A 225 -7.59 -7.85 20.71
CA THR A 225 -6.35 -8.35 20.12
C THR A 225 -5.13 -8.13 21.02
N PHE A 226 -5.25 -7.30 22.06
CA PHE A 226 -4.17 -7.08 23.03
C PHE A 226 -4.05 -8.25 24.00
N ASP A 227 -2.82 -8.53 24.41
CA ASP A 227 -2.52 -9.55 25.40
C ASP A 227 -3.14 -9.19 26.77
N TYR A 228 -3.53 -10.22 27.50
CA TYR A 228 -4.04 -10.10 28.86
C TYR A 228 -2.99 -10.63 29.85
N ASP A 229 -2.66 -9.82 30.85
CA ASP A 229 -1.80 -10.18 31.97
C ASP A 229 -2.63 -10.32 33.25
N ASP A 230 -2.37 -11.34 34.07
CA ASP A 230 -3.19 -11.62 35.27
C ASP A 230 -3.06 -10.54 36.35
N GLU A 231 -1.94 -9.83 36.42
CA GLU A 231 -1.69 -8.76 37.40
C GLU A 231 -2.09 -7.39 36.86
N LYS A 232 -1.88 -7.15 35.56
CA LYS A 232 -2.04 -5.83 34.91
C LYS A 232 -3.33 -5.70 34.08
N GLY A 233 -3.99 -6.80 33.77
CA GLY A 233 -5.12 -6.86 32.83
C GLY A 233 -4.67 -6.72 31.37
N TRP A 234 -5.54 -6.24 30.49
CA TRP A 234 -5.19 -6.00 29.08
C TRP A 234 -4.08 -4.96 28.93
N LEU A 235 -3.07 -5.31 28.15
CA LEU A 235 -1.89 -4.50 27.89
C LEU A 235 -2.14 -3.55 26.70
N PHE A 236 -2.82 -2.44 26.97
CA PHE A 236 -3.02 -1.40 25.96
C PHE A 236 -1.73 -0.61 25.71
N PRO A 237 -1.36 -0.35 24.44
CA PRO A 237 -0.29 0.57 24.11
C PRO A 237 -0.63 2.02 24.49
N ASP A 238 0.38 2.79 24.88
CA ASP A 238 0.24 4.19 25.34
C ASP A 238 -0.36 5.15 24.29
N TYR A 239 -0.34 4.77 23.01
CA TYR A 239 -0.90 5.57 21.92
C TYR A 239 -2.41 5.38 21.72
N ILE A 240 -3.04 4.44 22.43
CA ILE A 240 -4.49 4.22 22.34
C ILE A 240 -5.16 5.08 23.42
N PRO A 241 -6.05 6.03 23.05
CA PRO A 241 -6.76 6.82 24.04
C PRO A 241 -7.55 5.90 24.98
N GLU A 242 -7.65 6.30 26.25
CA GLU A 242 -8.27 5.56 27.37
C GLU A 242 -9.36 4.59 26.88
N SER A 243 -9.00 3.32 26.66
CA SER A 243 -9.92 2.29 26.18
C SER A 243 -10.60 1.67 27.39
N PRO A 244 -11.77 2.17 27.80
CA PRO A 244 -12.29 1.86 29.12
C PRO A 244 -12.72 0.40 29.12
N LYS A 245 -12.44 -0.33 30.20
CA LYS A 245 -13.01 -1.68 30.39
C LYS A 245 -14.55 -1.64 30.43
N ILE A 246 -15.10 -0.49 30.85
CA ILE A 246 -16.52 -0.22 30.97
C ILE A 246 -16.77 1.20 30.45
N ILE A 247 -17.69 1.34 29.48
CA ILE A 247 -18.13 2.62 28.93
C ILE A 247 -19.57 2.87 29.38
N ASP A 248 -19.82 4.00 30.02
CA ASP A 248 -21.19 4.45 30.36
C ASP A 248 -21.75 5.26 29.19
N LEU A 249 -22.49 4.57 28.31
CA LEU A 249 -23.01 5.14 27.06
C LEU A 249 -24.05 6.24 27.32
N ALA A 250 -24.61 6.32 28.54
CA ALA A 250 -25.55 7.38 28.92
C ALA A 250 -24.86 8.71 29.30
N LYS A 251 -23.55 8.68 29.62
CA LYS A 251 -22.77 9.88 30.01
C LYS A 251 -21.85 10.39 28.91
N ASP A 252 -21.51 9.56 27.92
CA ASP A 252 -20.55 9.87 26.85
C ASP A 252 -21.25 10.24 25.52
N VAL A 253 -22.38 10.98 25.60
CA VAL A 253 -23.30 11.29 24.48
C VAL A 253 -22.66 12.13 23.36
N ASN A 254 -21.48 12.73 23.60
CA ASN A 254 -20.80 13.65 22.67
C ASN A 254 -19.51 13.10 22.04
N LYS A 255 -19.13 11.85 22.27
CA LYS A 255 -18.14 11.17 21.42
C LYS A 255 -18.93 10.46 20.33
N CYS A 256 -18.66 10.80 19.06
CA CYS A 256 -19.36 10.29 17.89
C CYS A 256 -19.24 8.77 17.76
N TYR A 257 -20.09 8.05 18.49
CA TYR A 257 -20.32 6.64 18.28
C TYR A 257 -21.51 6.54 17.30
N ASN A 258 -21.23 6.36 16.02
CA ASN A 258 -22.28 6.07 15.03
C ASN A 258 -22.90 4.71 15.36
N THR A 259 -23.94 4.70 16.19
CA THR A 259 -24.71 3.50 16.47
C THR A 259 -25.56 3.20 15.24
N ASN A 260 -25.19 2.17 14.46
CA ASN A 260 -26.12 1.60 13.49
C ASN A 260 -27.14 0.73 14.25
N PRO A 261 -28.42 1.12 14.35
CA PRO A 261 -29.42 0.41 15.14
C PRO A 261 -29.74 -0.99 14.62
N GLU A 262 -29.32 -1.34 13.40
CA GLU A 262 -29.49 -2.70 12.86
C GLU A 262 -28.33 -3.65 13.19
N LEU A 263 -27.16 -3.14 13.59
CA LEU A 263 -25.94 -3.95 13.74
C LEU A 263 -25.16 -3.72 15.05
N ASN A 264 -25.50 -2.72 15.89
CA ASN A 264 -24.86 -2.44 17.19
C ASN A 264 -23.31 -2.42 17.19
N PHE A 265 -22.69 -1.79 16.18
CA PHE A 265 -21.23 -1.53 16.18
C PHE A 265 -20.92 -0.09 16.61
N LEU A 266 -19.80 0.09 17.28
CA LEU A 266 -19.17 1.38 17.58
C LEU A 266 -18.13 1.65 16.50
N GLU A 267 -18.40 2.61 15.61
CA GLU A 267 -17.40 3.15 14.69
C GLU A 267 -16.46 4.07 15.47
N CYS A 268 -15.14 3.89 15.32
CA CYS A 268 -14.12 4.74 15.93
C CYS A 268 -13.47 5.56 14.82
N ASP A 269 -13.44 6.90 14.99
CA ASP A 269 -12.89 7.87 14.02
C ASP A 269 -11.40 7.62 13.67
N SER A 270 -10.71 6.77 14.42
CA SER A 270 -9.30 6.42 14.21
C SER A 270 -9.07 5.39 13.10
N TRP A 271 -10.08 5.00 12.32
CA TRP A 271 -9.93 3.93 11.32
C TRP A 271 -10.66 4.19 10.00
N PRO A 272 -9.98 4.11 8.84
CA PRO A 272 -10.65 3.93 7.57
C PRO A 272 -10.95 2.43 7.33
N ILE A 273 -11.97 1.87 7.98
CA ILE A 273 -12.60 0.65 7.46
C ILE A 273 -13.92 1.04 6.80
N HIS A 274 -13.89 1.34 5.51
CA HIS A 274 -15.08 1.19 4.68
C HIS A 274 -15.40 -0.31 4.53
N SER A 275 -16.02 -0.91 5.55
CA SER A 275 -16.62 -2.25 5.45
C SER A 275 -18.12 -2.11 5.31
N LEU A 276 -18.52 -2.16 4.05
CA LEU A 276 -19.87 -2.13 3.55
C LEU A 276 -20.52 -3.52 3.75
N MET A 277 -21.39 -3.66 4.75
CA MET A 277 -22.50 -4.62 4.68
C MET A 277 -23.80 -3.84 4.55
N LYS A 278 -24.03 -3.27 3.36
CA LYS A 278 -25.34 -2.71 2.98
C LYS A 278 -25.96 -3.59 1.92
N LYS A 279 -26.95 -4.40 2.33
CA LYS A 279 -27.83 -5.09 1.38
C LYS A 279 -28.73 -4.04 0.71
N ALA A 280 -28.62 -3.98 -0.61
CA ALA A 280 -29.56 -3.46 -1.59
C ALA A 280 -29.71 -1.93 -1.76
N LYS A 281 -29.55 -1.57 -3.05
CA LYS A 281 -29.83 -0.31 -3.74
C LYS A 281 -28.83 0.82 -3.56
N ILE A 282 -27.87 0.85 -4.49
CA ILE A 282 -27.29 2.10 -4.99
C ILE A 282 -27.44 2.09 -6.51
N TYR A 283 -28.18 3.07 -7.01
CA TYR A 283 -28.12 3.50 -8.40
C TYR A 283 -26.77 4.22 -8.62
N ARG A 284 -26.01 3.76 -9.63
CA ARG A 284 -25.15 4.44 -10.63
C ARG A 284 -24.91 5.97 -10.49
N LEU A 285 -23.82 6.64 -10.87
CA LEU A 285 -22.62 6.54 -11.76
C LEU A 285 -21.64 7.65 -11.23
N TYR A 286 -20.35 7.80 -11.57
CA TYR A 286 -19.51 7.55 -12.76
C TYR A 286 -18.11 7.11 -12.34
#